data_AF-A0A5N7BGM3-F1
#
_entry.id   AF-A0A5N7BGM3-F1
#
_cell.length_a   1.000
_cell.length_b   1.000
_cell.length_c   1.000
_cell.angle_alpha   90.00
_cell.angle_beta   90.00
_cell.angle_gamma   90.00
#
_symmetry.space_group_name_H-M   'P 1'
#
loop_
_entity.id
_entity.type
_entity.pdbx_description
1 polymer ?
#
loop_
_entity_poly.entity_id
_entity_poly.type
_entity_poly.pdbx_seq_one_letter_code
_entity_poly.pdbx_strand_id
1 'polypeptide(L)'
;MYSKHTSSFSRPHLSFTLPELASPSSTRKLRTDGSTEASPLSSQSIFNEVIRKIPTIRGFIELVFESIPPEQGSLICHSLRESSVCEARNARINFNSCTGTLWVRVMPTELHDVHQRWINYCRSRWTREGLTTEDEDRLIDVGVGTTFDAFTGKYTHSSKEPDLFLRPDTNHLPLIVVESGWSESWPRLHADKDLWLYGSTEVNMVVLLKWSKLSRNRGKGNLEVWTRNPAGGLTMHKKSIFPEPIPALDRGTDVLQFTKLDLFGQQMIAGQDPNAVLPLDLFHLRNFARERMLAMGLTPA
;
A
#
# COMPACT_ATOMS: atom_id res chain seq x y z
N MET A 1 -67.91 40.39 2.21
CA MET A 1 -67.00 39.93 1.13
C MET A 1 -67.58 38.65 0.54
N TYR A 2 -67.73 38.57 -0.78
CA TYR A 2 -68.50 37.51 -1.45
C TYR A 2 -67.61 36.52 -2.21
N SER A 3 -68.18 35.35 -2.51
CA SER A 3 -67.55 34.18 -3.14
C SER A 3 -67.74 34.14 -4.68
N LYS A 4 -67.05 33.19 -5.36
CA LYS A 4 -67.42 32.44 -6.59
C LYS A 4 -66.51 32.55 -7.84
N HIS A 5 -65.98 31.37 -8.22
CA HIS A 5 -66.08 30.66 -9.53
C HIS A 5 -65.88 31.32 -10.93
N THR A 6 -64.96 30.69 -11.69
CA THR A 6 -65.06 30.13 -13.08
C THR A 6 -65.17 30.97 -14.37
N SER A 7 -64.30 30.59 -15.34
CA SER A 7 -64.57 30.36 -16.78
C SER A 7 -64.91 31.57 -17.68
N SER A 8 -64.83 31.54 -19.03
CA SER A 8 -64.04 30.83 -20.07
C SER A 8 -64.36 31.48 -21.46
N PHE A 9 -64.04 30.83 -22.60
CA PHE A 9 -64.36 31.24 -24.01
C PHE A 9 -63.55 32.45 -24.59
N SER A 10 -63.26 32.58 -25.90
CA SER A 10 -63.12 31.60 -27.02
C SER A 10 -62.39 32.18 -28.27
N ARG A 11 -62.08 31.28 -29.23
CA ARG A 11 -61.55 31.39 -30.63
C ARG A 11 -62.36 32.36 -31.58
N PRO A 12 -62.09 32.49 -32.92
CA PRO A 12 -61.14 31.83 -33.86
C PRO A 12 -60.37 32.77 -34.84
N HIS A 13 -59.32 32.34 -35.56
CA HIS A 13 -59.26 31.85 -36.98
C HIS A 13 -57.79 32.04 -37.49
N LEU A 14 -57.22 31.50 -38.60
CA LEU A 14 -57.64 30.59 -39.69
C LEU A 14 -56.41 29.84 -40.32
N SER A 15 -56.57 29.38 -41.57
CA SER A 15 -55.66 28.78 -42.59
C SER A 15 -54.29 29.46 -42.81
N PHE A 16 -53.25 28.79 -43.34
CA PHE A 16 -53.23 27.93 -44.54
C PHE A 16 -52.25 26.74 -44.54
N THR A 17 -52.58 25.75 -45.36
CA THR A 17 -51.75 24.58 -45.71
C THR A 17 -50.75 24.86 -46.84
N LEU A 18 -49.66 24.08 -46.83
CA LEU A 18 -48.57 23.86 -47.79
C LEU A 18 -48.80 24.20 -49.28
N PRO A 19 -47.66 24.47 -49.97
CA PRO A 19 -47.27 23.57 -51.05
C PRO A 19 -45.89 22.92 -50.84
N GLU A 20 -45.79 21.71 -51.38
CA GLU A 20 -44.61 20.86 -51.48
C GLU A 20 -43.82 21.17 -52.76
N LEU A 21 -42.50 21.37 -52.67
CA LEU A 21 -41.47 20.73 -53.52
C LEU A 21 -40.08 21.32 -53.25
N ALA A 22 -39.12 20.46 -52.88
CA ALA A 22 -37.73 20.40 -53.40
C ALA A 22 -36.84 19.60 -52.44
N SER A 23 -36.43 18.39 -52.85
CA SER A 23 -35.30 17.72 -52.21
C SER A 23 -33.98 18.38 -52.62
N PRO A 24 -32.99 18.44 -51.72
CA PRO A 24 -31.66 18.07 -52.17
C PRO A 24 -30.90 17.12 -51.22
N SER A 25 -30.19 16.18 -51.84
CA SER A 25 -28.94 15.55 -51.39
C SER A 25 -28.87 14.95 -49.97
N SER A 26 -28.88 13.61 -49.96
CA SER A 26 -28.31 12.78 -48.90
C SER A 26 -26.94 13.30 -48.41
N THR A 27 -26.89 13.78 -47.16
CA THR A 27 -25.63 14.00 -46.44
C THR A 27 -25.41 12.88 -45.44
N ARG A 28 -24.49 11.99 -45.78
CA ARG A 28 -24.03 10.84 -45.01
C ARG A 28 -23.45 11.27 -43.66
N LYS A 29 -24.28 11.38 -42.62
CA LYS A 29 -23.79 11.51 -41.23
C LYS A 29 -23.18 10.18 -40.79
N LEU A 30 -21.84 10.13 -40.76
CA LEU A 30 -21.12 9.07 -40.08
C LEU A 30 -21.53 9.05 -38.60
N ARG A 31 -22.05 7.92 -38.12
CA ARG A 31 -22.02 7.59 -36.69
C ARG A 31 -20.58 7.18 -36.36
N THR A 32 -19.91 7.99 -35.55
CA THR A 32 -18.69 7.60 -34.84
C THR A 32 -18.95 7.66 -33.34
N ASP A 33 -19.96 6.90 -32.89
CA ASP A 33 -20.07 6.49 -31.49
C ASP A 33 -19.23 5.24 -31.33
N GLY A 34 -17.95 5.48 -31.01
CA GLY A 34 -16.94 4.46 -30.76
C GLY A 34 -16.08 4.93 -29.60
N SER A 35 -16.67 4.99 -28.41
CA SER A 35 -15.91 5.05 -27.18
C SER A 35 -15.16 3.72 -27.03
N THR A 36 -13.96 3.66 -27.59
CA THR A 36 -13.08 2.49 -27.47
C THR A 36 -12.63 2.36 -26.02
N GLU A 37 -13.43 1.70 -25.19
CA GLU A 37 -12.91 1.04 -24.01
C GLU A 37 -11.83 0.08 -24.49
N ALA A 38 -10.58 0.38 -24.15
CA ALA A 38 -9.46 -0.50 -24.45
C ALA A 38 -9.75 -1.85 -23.77
N SER A 39 -9.84 -2.92 -24.55
CA SER A 39 -10.13 -4.24 -24.01
C SER A 39 -9.10 -4.58 -22.92
N PRO A 40 -9.52 -5.16 -21.77
CA PRO A 40 -8.61 -5.49 -20.69
C PRO A 40 -7.42 -6.31 -21.21
N LEU A 41 -6.20 -5.95 -20.78
CA LEU A 41 -5.01 -6.72 -21.13
C LEU A 41 -5.20 -8.16 -20.63
N SER A 42 -4.96 -9.15 -21.50
CA SER A 42 -5.07 -10.55 -21.10
C SER A 42 -4.02 -10.93 -20.05
N SER A 43 -4.30 -11.95 -19.23
CA SER A 43 -3.35 -12.47 -18.23
C SER A 43 -2.00 -12.81 -18.86
N GLN A 44 -2.04 -13.46 -20.03
CA GLN A 44 -0.86 -13.82 -20.80
C GLN A 44 -0.09 -12.59 -21.30
N SER A 45 -0.79 -11.53 -21.71
CA SER A 45 -0.16 -10.28 -22.16
C SER A 45 0.64 -9.62 -21.04
N ILE A 46 0.04 -9.50 -19.85
CA ILE A 46 0.69 -8.90 -18.67
C ILE A 46 1.87 -9.76 -18.23
N PHE A 47 1.69 -11.08 -18.11
CA PHE A 47 2.76 -12.03 -17.78
C PHE A 47 3.94 -11.89 -18.76
N ASN A 48 3.69 -12.00 -20.07
CA ASN A 48 4.72 -11.90 -21.10
C ASN A 48 5.44 -10.54 -21.06
N GLU A 49 4.73 -9.45 -20.76
CA GLU A 49 5.33 -8.12 -20.63
C GLU A 49 6.28 -8.04 -19.43
N VAL A 50 5.85 -8.54 -18.26
CA VAL A 50 6.68 -8.57 -17.04
C VAL A 50 7.93 -9.41 -17.27
N ILE A 51 7.79 -10.65 -17.74
CA ILE A 51 8.92 -11.56 -17.99
C ILE A 51 9.90 -10.99 -19.02
N ARG A 52 9.41 -10.27 -20.05
CA ARG A 52 10.28 -9.59 -21.03
C ARG A 52 10.98 -8.35 -20.46
N LYS A 53 10.34 -7.62 -19.54
CA LYS A 53 10.91 -6.39 -18.94
C LYS A 53 11.93 -6.68 -17.85
N ILE A 54 11.66 -7.63 -16.95
CA ILE A 54 12.51 -7.94 -15.77
C ILE A 54 14.02 -8.05 -16.08
N PRO A 55 14.47 -8.80 -17.11
CA PRO A 55 15.90 -8.92 -17.41
C PRO A 55 16.60 -7.62 -17.82
N THR A 56 15.88 -6.68 -18.45
CA THR A 56 16.47 -5.43 -18.99
C THR A 56 16.68 -4.36 -17.92
N ILE A 57 16.04 -4.51 -16.77
CA ILE A 57 16.10 -3.57 -15.64
C ILE A 57 17.52 -3.53 -15.05
N ARG A 58 17.97 -2.34 -14.64
CA ARG A 58 19.33 -2.04 -14.14
C ARG A 58 19.37 -1.25 -12.82
N GLY A 59 18.22 -0.95 -12.24
CA GLY A 59 18.06 -0.25 -10.97
C GLY A 59 16.60 -0.31 -10.53
N PHE A 60 16.27 0.41 -9.46
CA PHE A 60 14.91 0.44 -8.92
C PHE A 60 13.86 0.76 -9.99
N ILE A 61 12.86 -0.11 -10.09
CA ILE A 61 11.65 0.12 -10.89
C ILE A 61 10.49 -0.65 -10.29
N GLU A 62 9.30 -0.14 -10.55
CA GLU A 62 8.04 -0.77 -10.22
C GLU A 62 7.17 -0.76 -11.47
N LEU A 63 6.78 -1.94 -11.95
CA LEU A 63 5.81 -2.11 -13.01
C LEU A 63 4.43 -2.13 -12.36
N VAL A 64 3.50 -1.30 -12.83
CA VAL A 64 2.16 -1.15 -12.26
C VAL A 64 1.14 -1.41 -13.36
N PHE A 65 0.15 -2.24 -13.05
CA PHE A 65 -0.97 -2.56 -13.92
C PHE A 65 -2.25 -2.40 -13.09
N GLU A 66 -3.23 -1.68 -13.65
CA GLU A 66 -4.46 -1.29 -12.97
C GLU A 66 -5.68 -1.90 -13.67
N SER A 67 -6.85 -1.82 -13.03
CA SER A 67 -8.12 -2.36 -13.55
C SER A 67 -8.09 -3.87 -13.85
N ILE A 68 -7.27 -4.64 -13.13
CA ILE A 68 -7.20 -6.09 -13.27
C ILE A 68 -8.30 -6.77 -12.43
N PRO A 69 -9.15 -7.64 -13.03
CA PRO A 69 -10.12 -8.44 -12.30
C PRO A 69 -9.48 -9.33 -11.22
N PRO A 70 -10.15 -9.58 -10.07
CA PRO A 70 -9.61 -10.34 -8.94
C PRO A 70 -8.97 -11.70 -9.31
N GLU A 71 -9.70 -12.57 -10.00
CA GLU A 71 -9.21 -13.90 -10.41
C GLU A 71 -8.02 -13.81 -11.37
N GLN A 72 -8.07 -12.85 -12.30
CA GLN A 72 -6.99 -12.61 -13.26
C GLN A 72 -5.70 -12.14 -12.55
N GLY A 73 -5.81 -11.23 -11.58
CA GLY A 73 -4.65 -10.74 -10.82
C GLY A 73 -4.01 -11.84 -9.97
N SER A 74 -4.85 -12.66 -9.30
CA SER A 74 -4.40 -13.83 -8.56
C SER A 74 -3.64 -14.84 -9.45
N LEU A 75 -4.22 -15.18 -10.62
CA LEU A 75 -3.57 -16.06 -11.61
C LEU A 75 -2.23 -15.50 -12.09
N ILE A 76 -2.17 -14.22 -12.46
CA ILE A 76 -0.91 -13.58 -12.90
C ILE A 76 0.14 -13.63 -11.78
N CYS A 77 -0.23 -13.33 -10.53
CA CYS A 77 0.71 -13.39 -9.40
C CYS A 77 1.27 -14.79 -9.19
N HIS A 78 0.42 -15.82 -9.20
CA HIS A 78 0.85 -17.21 -9.04
C HIS A 78 1.81 -17.61 -10.18
N SER A 79 1.44 -17.36 -11.44
CA SER A 79 2.31 -17.65 -12.59
C SER A 79 3.64 -16.90 -12.55
N LEU A 80 3.67 -15.64 -12.10
CA LEU A 80 4.90 -14.86 -11.98
C LEU A 80 5.82 -15.36 -10.86
N ARG A 81 5.27 -15.87 -9.74
CA ARG A 81 6.07 -16.43 -8.63
C ARG A 81 6.76 -17.73 -9.01
N GLU A 82 6.13 -18.56 -9.84
CA GLU A 82 6.73 -19.77 -10.39
C GLU A 82 7.74 -19.49 -11.53
N SER A 83 7.95 -18.23 -11.91
CA SER A 83 8.91 -17.87 -12.95
C SER A 83 10.32 -17.69 -12.40
N SER A 84 11.24 -18.53 -12.90
CA SER A 84 12.68 -18.40 -12.64
C SER A 84 13.28 -17.04 -13.05
N VAL A 85 12.61 -16.29 -13.94
CA VAL A 85 13.01 -14.92 -14.31
C VAL A 85 12.70 -13.91 -13.19
N CYS A 86 11.58 -14.09 -12.48
CA CYS A 86 11.24 -13.29 -11.31
C CYS A 86 12.14 -13.65 -10.12
N GLU A 87 12.32 -14.95 -9.87
CA GLU A 87 13.19 -15.49 -8.82
C GLU A 87 14.64 -14.99 -8.98
N ALA A 88 15.26 -15.20 -10.15
CA ALA A 88 16.64 -14.79 -10.42
C ALA A 88 16.88 -13.26 -10.36
N ARG A 89 15.81 -12.46 -10.23
CA ARG A 89 15.86 -11.00 -10.12
C ARG A 89 15.27 -10.46 -8.81
N ASN A 90 14.90 -11.36 -7.89
CA ASN A 90 14.28 -11.05 -6.60
C ASN A 90 13.11 -10.05 -6.76
N ALA A 91 12.23 -10.33 -7.72
CA ALA A 91 11.10 -9.48 -8.06
C ALA A 91 9.93 -9.71 -7.10
N ARG A 92 9.55 -8.69 -6.32
CA ARG A 92 8.40 -8.75 -5.40
C ARG A 92 7.11 -8.57 -6.17
N ILE A 93 6.17 -9.52 -6.05
CA ILE A 93 4.94 -9.58 -6.86
C ILE A 93 3.72 -9.43 -5.95
N ASN A 94 2.91 -8.40 -6.19
CA ASN A 94 1.87 -7.97 -5.27
C ASN A 94 0.59 -7.62 -6.04
N PHE A 95 -0.57 -8.06 -5.55
CA PHE A 95 -1.87 -7.72 -6.12
C PHE A 95 -2.89 -7.42 -5.03
N ASN A 96 -3.64 -6.33 -5.22
CA ASN A 96 -4.72 -5.90 -4.35
C ASN A 96 -6.05 -6.04 -5.11
N SER A 97 -6.85 -7.05 -4.76
CA SER A 97 -8.11 -7.37 -5.45
C SER A 97 -9.21 -6.33 -5.20
N CYS A 98 -9.08 -5.48 -4.17
CA CYS A 98 -10.02 -4.39 -3.93
C CYS A 98 -9.80 -3.21 -4.88
N THR A 99 -8.55 -2.95 -5.29
CA THR A 99 -8.21 -1.85 -6.20
C THR A 99 -7.97 -2.30 -7.64
N GLY A 100 -7.85 -3.62 -7.87
CA GLY A 100 -7.49 -4.18 -9.17
C GLY A 100 -6.05 -3.82 -9.58
N THR A 101 -5.16 -3.59 -8.62
CA THR A 101 -3.79 -3.14 -8.86
C THR A 101 -2.80 -4.29 -8.66
N LEU A 102 -2.12 -4.68 -9.74
CA LEU A 102 -0.93 -5.54 -9.72
C LEU A 102 0.30 -4.64 -9.77
N TRP A 103 1.30 -4.91 -8.93
CA TRP A 103 2.62 -4.33 -9.08
C TRP A 103 3.75 -5.35 -8.91
N VAL A 104 4.83 -5.13 -9.68
CA VAL A 104 6.04 -5.94 -9.67
C VAL A 104 7.24 -5.02 -9.45
N ARG A 105 7.90 -5.16 -8.31
CA ARG A 105 9.02 -4.31 -7.86
C ARG A 105 10.34 -5.05 -8.01
N VAL A 106 11.33 -4.42 -8.63
CA VAL A 106 12.66 -5.00 -8.87
C VAL A 106 13.73 -4.04 -8.34
N MET A 107 14.73 -4.59 -7.65
CA MET A 107 15.87 -3.86 -7.09
C MET A 107 15.44 -2.70 -6.14
N PRO A 108 14.90 -3.00 -4.94
CA PRO A 108 14.67 -1.99 -3.90
C PRO A 108 15.93 -1.18 -3.62
N THR A 109 15.77 0.08 -3.20
CA THR A 109 16.91 0.96 -2.91
C THR A 109 17.47 0.74 -1.50
N GLU A 110 18.74 1.09 -1.30
CA GLU A 110 19.42 1.09 -0.01
C GLU A 110 18.64 1.79 1.12
N LEU A 111 17.92 2.87 0.80
CA LEU A 111 17.08 3.60 1.76
C LEU A 111 15.68 2.98 1.92
N HIS A 112 15.16 2.30 0.89
CA HIS A 112 13.89 1.57 0.97
C HIS A 112 13.96 0.48 2.03
N ASP A 113 15.05 -0.29 2.09
CA ASP A 113 15.22 -1.43 3.02
C ASP A 113 15.85 -1.06 4.37
N VAL A 114 16.02 0.23 4.68
CA VAL A 114 16.71 0.69 5.90
C VAL A 114 16.03 0.25 7.20
N HIS A 115 14.72 0.03 7.16
CA HIS A 115 13.91 -0.41 8.30
C HIS A 115 14.29 -1.81 8.79
N GLN A 116 14.81 -2.68 7.92
CA GLN A 116 15.28 -4.01 8.31
C GLN A 116 16.41 -3.91 9.33
N ARG A 117 17.40 -3.02 9.09
CA ARG A 117 18.49 -2.77 10.04
C ARG A 117 18.01 -2.08 11.32
N TRP A 118 17.05 -1.16 11.21
CA TRP A 118 16.46 -0.46 12.35
C TRP A 118 15.77 -1.43 13.32
N ILE A 119 14.89 -2.28 12.80
CA ILE A 119 14.06 -3.20 13.60
C ILE A 119 14.93 -4.30 14.22
N ASN A 120 15.82 -4.92 13.45
CA ASN A 120 16.73 -5.94 13.99
C ASN A 120 17.67 -5.37 15.07
N TYR A 121 18.13 -4.12 14.92
CA TYR A 121 18.91 -3.45 15.95
C TYR A 121 18.09 -3.18 17.22
N CYS A 122 16.86 -2.69 17.10
CA CYS A 122 15.99 -2.44 18.25
C CYS A 122 15.58 -3.74 18.97
N ARG A 123 15.20 -4.79 18.24
CA ARG A 123 14.95 -6.14 18.78
C ARG A 123 16.12 -6.64 19.62
N SER A 124 17.35 -6.56 19.07
CA SER A 124 18.56 -6.95 19.80
C SER A 124 18.75 -6.15 21.11
N ARG A 125 18.29 -4.88 21.16
CA ARG A 125 18.30 -4.11 22.41
C ARG A 125 17.24 -4.59 23.40
N TRP A 126 16.02 -4.92 22.96
CA TRP A 126 14.95 -5.38 23.86
C TRP A 126 15.40 -6.57 24.70
N THR A 127 16.03 -7.56 24.07
CA THR A 127 16.54 -8.76 24.75
C THR A 127 17.71 -8.42 25.68
N ARG A 128 18.62 -7.53 25.26
CA ARG A 128 19.75 -7.08 26.11
C ARG A 128 19.30 -6.24 27.31
N GLU A 129 18.18 -5.54 27.20
CA GLU A 129 17.62 -4.66 28.24
C GLU A 129 16.55 -5.36 29.09
N GLY A 130 16.31 -6.66 28.86
CA GLY A 130 15.33 -7.46 29.61
C GLY A 130 13.86 -7.13 29.31
N LEU A 131 13.59 -6.36 28.24
CA LEU A 131 12.23 -6.11 27.76
C LEU A 131 11.63 -7.36 27.11
N THR A 132 12.46 -8.18 26.47
CA THR A 132 12.12 -9.53 25.99
C THR A 132 13.03 -10.56 26.63
N THR A 133 12.45 -11.72 26.94
CA THR A 133 13.17 -12.92 27.36
C THR A 133 13.80 -13.63 26.15
N GLU A 134 14.70 -14.60 26.39
CA GLU A 134 15.28 -15.40 25.31
C GLU A 134 14.23 -16.24 24.56
N ASP A 135 13.25 -16.80 25.27
CA ASP A 135 12.16 -17.57 24.65
C ASP A 135 11.20 -16.68 23.86
N GLU A 136 10.94 -15.45 24.31
CA GLU A 136 10.24 -14.45 23.49
C GLU A 136 11.04 -14.04 22.25
N ASP A 137 12.37 -13.87 22.35
CA ASP A 137 13.18 -13.55 21.17
C ASP A 137 13.18 -14.69 20.13
N ARG A 138 13.25 -15.95 20.60
CA ARG A 138 13.09 -17.14 19.74
C ARG A 138 11.71 -17.22 19.09
N LEU A 139 10.66 -16.75 19.78
CA LEU A 139 9.29 -16.74 19.31
C LEU A 139 9.02 -15.67 18.24
N ILE A 140 9.80 -14.58 18.19
CA ILE A 140 9.63 -13.52 17.17
C ILE A 140 10.26 -13.96 15.84
N ASP A 141 9.42 -14.25 14.85
CA ASP A 141 9.80 -14.30 13.44
C ASP A 141 9.78 -12.87 12.84
N VAL A 142 10.91 -12.47 12.24
CA VAL A 142 11.07 -11.19 11.53
C VAL A 142 11.52 -11.51 10.11
N GLY A 143 10.65 -11.30 9.14
CA GLY A 143 10.89 -11.74 7.76
C GLY A 143 10.64 -10.66 6.70
N VAL A 144 11.09 -10.98 5.49
CA VAL A 144 10.95 -10.18 4.27
C VAL A 144 10.75 -11.14 3.08
N GLY A 145 10.04 -10.72 2.04
CA GLY A 145 9.87 -11.53 0.81
C GLY A 145 8.98 -12.78 0.95
N THR A 146 8.34 -12.99 2.10
CA THR A 146 7.28 -13.98 2.25
C THR A 146 5.98 -13.44 1.64
N THR A 147 5.39 -14.17 0.71
CA THR A 147 4.03 -13.87 0.21
C THR A 147 2.99 -14.30 1.24
N PHE A 148 2.03 -13.44 1.49
CA PHE A 148 0.78 -13.75 2.20
C PHE A 148 -0.41 -13.55 1.25
N ASP A 149 -1.36 -14.46 1.25
CA ASP A 149 -2.54 -14.46 0.35
C ASP A 149 -3.86 -14.84 1.07
N ALA A 150 -3.80 -15.20 2.36
CA ALA A 150 -4.95 -15.53 3.21
C ALA A 150 -5.82 -14.32 3.63
N PHE A 151 -6.04 -13.38 2.70
CA PHE A 151 -6.92 -12.23 2.90
C PHE A 151 -8.40 -12.59 2.71
N THR A 152 -9.29 -11.71 3.16
CA THR A 152 -10.73 -11.98 3.28
C THR A 152 -11.61 -10.87 2.69
N GLY A 153 -12.90 -11.17 2.50
CA GLY A 153 -13.88 -10.22 1.98
C GLY A 153 -13.53 -9.71 0.58
N LYS A 154 -13.54 -8.39 0.37
CA LYS A 154 -13.15 -7.77 -0.91
C LYS A 154 -11.66 -7.94 -1.27
N TYR A 155 -10.86 -8.46 -0.34
CA TYR A 155 -9.44 -8.71 -0.52
C TYR A 155 -9.09 -10.19 -0.80
N THR A 156 -10.06 -11.11 -0.87
CA THR A 156 -9.86 -12.58 -0.95
C THR A 156 -8.92 -13.07 -2.07
N HIS A 157 -8.78 -12.34 -3.17
CA HIS A 157 -7.86 -12.71 -4.27
C HIS A 157 -6.54 -11.93 -4.25
N SER A 158 -6.30 -11.13 -3.21
CA SER A 158 -5.07 -10.36 -3.05
C SER A 158 -3.92 -11.28 -2.65
N SER A 159 -2.70 -10.87 -2.98
CA SER A 159 -1.50 -11.50 -2.43
C SER A 159 -0.40 -10.44 -2.30
N LYS A 160 0.31 -10.42 -1.18
CA LYS A 160 1.25 -9.35 -0.86
C LYS A 160 2.48 -9.87 -0.12
N GLU A 161 3.64 -9.37 -0.53
CA GLU A 161 4.92 -9.47 0.16
C GLU A 161 5.16 -8.14 0.88
N PRO A 162 5.14 -8.09 2.23
CA PRO A 162 5.46 -6.88 2.96
C PRO A 162 6.97 -6.57 2.88
N ASP A 163 7.33 -5.29 2.94
CA ASP A 163 8.74 -4.89 2.94
C ASP A 163 9.47 -5.30 4.23
N LEU A 164 8.74 -5.54 5.33
CA LEU A 164 9.13 -6.36 6.49
C LEU A 164 7.89 -6.73 7.31
N PHE A 165 7.90 -7.87 7.98
CA PHE A 165 6.89 -8.24 8.98
C PHE A 165 7.50 -8.67 10.32
N LEU A 166 6.69 -8.62 11.38
CA LEU A 166 6.92 -9.32 12.65
C LEU A 166 5.69 -10.18 12.96
N ARG A 167 5.92 -11.42 13.36
CA ARG A 167 4.88 -12.34 13.85
C ARG A 167 5.41 -13.24 14.97
N PRO A 168 4.53 -13.77 15.83
CA PRO A 168 4.89 -14.84 16.74
C PRO A 168 4.78 -16.20 16.03
N ASP A 169 5.81 -17.03 16.14
CA ASP A 169 5.86 -18.40 15.61
C ASP A 169 5.41 -18.50 14.13
N THR A 170 4.83 -19.63 13.74
CA THR A 170 4.24 -19.87 12.41
C THR A 170 2.84 -19.27 12.24
N ASN A 171 2.50 -18.15 12.88
CA ASN A 171 1.22 -17.47 12.65
C ASN A 171 0.97 -17.24 11.14
N HIS A 172 -0.26 -17.50 10.68
CA HIS A 172 -0.60 -17.46 9.25
C HIS A 172 -0.41 -16.08 8.64
N LEU A 173 -0.81 -15.02 9.37
CA LEU A 173 -0.56 -13.63 9.00
C LEU A 173 0.30 -12.92 10.06
N PRO A 174 1.02 -11.86 9.68
CA PRO A 174 1.79 -11.08 10.62
C PRO A 174 0.91 -10.18 11.50
N LEU A 175 1.36 -9.92 12.74
CA LEU A 175 0.66 -9.01 13.63
C LEU A 175 1.13 -7.55 13.44
N ILE A 176 2.39 -7.36 13.02
CA ILE A 176 2.95 -6.05 12.70
C ILE A 176 3.59 -6.09 11.30
N VAL A 177 3.25 -5.13 10.45
CA VAL A 177 3.80 -4.99 9.09
C VAL A 177 4.47 -3.63 8.90
N VAL A 178 5.52 -3.60 8.08
CA VAL A 178 6.18 -2.38 7.63
C VAL A 178 6.22 -2.34 6.10
N GLU A 179 5.75 -1.24 5.51
CA GLU A 179 5.83 -0.94 4.07
C GLU A 179 6.68 0.31 3.84
N SER A 180 7.48 0.34 2.77
CA SER A 180 8.48 1.38 2.53
C SER A 180 8.44 1.92 1.10
N GLY A 181 7.82 3.10 0.92
CA GLY A 181 7.67 3.72 -0.40
C GLY A 181 8.78 4.73 -0.73
N TRP A 182 9.55 4.49 -1.78
CA TRP A 182 10.46 5.50 -2.39
C TRP A 182 9.75 6.35 -3.45
N SER A 183 9.40 5.76 -4.59
CA SER A 183 8.60 6.40 -5.65
C SER A 183 7.10 6.32 -5.39
N GLU A 184 6.66 5.35 -4.58
CA GLU A 184 5.26 5.03 -4.36
C GLU A 184 4.47 6.19 -3.74
N SER A 185 3.24 6.39 -4.19
CA SER A 185 2.38 7.48 -3.73
C SER A 185 1.77 7.17 -2.36
N TRP A 186 1.38 8.21 -1.59
CA TRP A 186 0.66 8.01 -0.34
C TRP A 186 -0.64 7.19 -0.51
N PRO A 187 -1.51 7.47 -1.51
CA PRO A 187 -2.70 6.65 -1.75
C PRO A 187 -2.42 5.16 -1.95
N ARG A 188 -1.28 4.79 -2.56
CA ARG A 188 -0.89 3.39 -2.71
C ARG A 188 -0.40 2.75 -1.41
N LEU A 189 0.47 3.43 -0.65
CA LEU A 189 0.84 2.98 0.71
C LEU A 189 -0.39 2.86 1.63
N HIS A 190 -1.39 3.73 1.46
CA HIS A 190 -2.67 3.63 2.16
C HIS A 190 -3.51 2.44 1.69
N ALA A 191 -3.52 2.11 0.39
CA ALA A 191 -4.18 0.91 -0.14
C ALA A 191 -3.51 -0.40 0.35
N ASP A 192 -2.19 -0.41 0.52
CA ASP A 192 -1.45 -1.53 1.12
C ASP A 192 -1.80 -1.68 2.62
N LYS A 193 -1.83 -0.57 3.36
CA LYS A 193 -2.33 -0.54 4.75
C LYS A 193 -3.80 -0.99 4.85
N ASP A 194 -4.66 -0.60 3.90
CA ASP A 194 -6.04 -1.06 3.83
C ASP A 194 -6.13 -2.56 3.57
N LEU A 195 -5.31 -3.12 2.69
CA LEU A 195 -5.24 -4.57 2.47
C LEU A 195 -4.86 -5.32 3.75
N TRP A 196 -3.83 -4.88 4.47
CA TRP A 196 -3.43 -5.53 5.72
C TRP A 196 -4.47 -5.40 6.84
N LEU A 197 -5.02 -4.20 7.08
CA LEU A 197 -5.91 -3.94 8.22
C LEU A 197 -7.39 -4.24 7.96
N TYR A 198 -7.84 -4.29 6.70
CA TYR A 198 -9.23 -4.62 6.34
C TYR A 198 -9.37 -5.94 5.54
N GLY A 199 -8.27 -6.48 5.00
CA GLY A 199 -8.24 -7.84 4.43
C GLY A 199 -8.00 -8.93 5.47
N SER A 200 -7.59 -8.57 6.69
CA SER A 200 -7.39 -9.50 7.81
C SER A 200 -7.94 -8.91 9.11
N THR A 201 -8.24 -9.77 10.08
CA THR A 201 -8.47 -9.42 11.48
C THR A 201 -7.23 -9.61 12.37
N GLU A 202 -6.19 -10.30 11.89
CA GLU A 202 -4.97 -10.63 12.67
C GLU A 202 -3.98 -9.48 12.72
N VAL A 203 -3.78 -8.75 11.61
CA VAL A 203 -2.81 -7.63 11.58
C VAL A 203 -3.27 -6.54 12.56
N ASN A 204 -2.46 -6.23 13.56
CA ASN A 204 -2.75 -5.22 14.58
C ASN A 204 -2.21 -3.83 14.21
N MET A 205 -1.02 -3.80 13.60
CA MET A 205 -0.28 -2.58 13.27
C MET A 205 0.31 -2.62 11.86
N VAL A 206 0.21 -1.48 11.15
CA VAL A 206 0.96 -1.22 9.91
C VAL A 206 1.77 0.07 10.06
N VAL A 207 3.07 0.00 9.78
CA VAL A 207 3.98 1.14 9.74
C VAL A 207 4.29 1.48 8.29
N LEU A 208 3.88 2.66 7.84
CA LEU A 208 4.17 3.18 6.50
C LEU A 208 5.35 4.13 6.58
N LEU A 209 6.47 3.76 5.97
CA LEU A 209 7.60 4.64 5.74
C LEU A 209 7.50 5.23 4.34
N LYS A 210 7.48 6.56 4.24
CA LYS A 210 7.56 7.25 2.96
C LYS A 210 8.78 8.13 2.84
N TRP A 211 9.66 7.71 1.94
CA TRP A 211 10.80 8.47 1.48
C TRP A 211 10.44 9.28 0.23
N SER A 212 11.19 10.35 -0.04
CA SER A 212 11.19 11.02 -1.34
C SER A 212 12.46 11.83 -1.58
N LYS A 213 12.84 11.98 -2.86
CA LYS A 213 13.89 12.90 -3.29
C LYS A 213 13.31 14.29 -3.53
N LEU A 214 13.89 15.30 -2.90
CA LEU A 214 13.65 16.71 -3.11
C LEU A 214 14.69 17.31 -4.06
N SER A 215 14.57 18.61 -4.35
CA SER A 215 15.59 19.37 -5.08
C SER A 215 16.95 19.34 -4.37
N ARG A 216 18.03 19.58 -5.13
CA ARG A 216 19.43 19.57 -4.64
C ARG A 216 19.85 18.27 -3.94
N ASN A 217 19.35 17.13 -4.42
CA ASN A 217 19.62 15.79 -3.87
C ASN A 217 19.27 15.66 -2.36
N ARG A 218 18.26 16.38 -1.85
CA ARG A 218 17.83 16.23 -0.45
C ARG A 218 16.84 15.06 -0.30
N GLY A 219 16.94 14.28 0.76
CA GLY A 219 16.08 13.14 1.06
C GLY A 219 15.11 13.44 2.20
N LYS A 220 13.80 13.41 1.91
CA LYS A 220 12.74 13.52 2.91
C LYS A 220 12.34 12.12 3.40
N GLY A 221 11.97 11.99 4.67
CA GLY A 221 11.41 10.76 5.24
C GLY A 221 10.25 11.07 6.17
N ASN A 222 9.17 10.31 6.07
CA ASN A 222 7.97 10.45 6.87
C ASN A 222 7.54 9.06 7.34
N LEU A 223 6.89 8.98 8.49
CA LEU A 223 6.36 7.73 9.05
C LEU A 223 4.89 7.94 9.42
N GLU A 224 4.03 6.98 9.09
CA GLU A 224 2.68 6.85 9.64
C GLU A 224 2.51 5.48 10.29
N VAL A 225 2.04 5.44 11.54
CA VAL A 225 1.64 4.22 12.24
C VAL A 225 0.13 4.14 12.21
N TRP A 226 -0.40 2.98 11.82
CA TRP A 226 -1.82 2.69 11.80
C TRP A 226 -2.09 1.47 12.67
N THR A 227 -2.97 1.61 13.67
CA THR A 227 -3.36 0.53 14.58
C THR A 227 -4.87 0.37 14.62
N ARG A 228 -5.35 -0.82 14.99
CA ARG A 228 -6.76 -0.99 15.38
C ARG A 228 -7.03 -0.26 16.70
N ASN A 229 -8.23 0.31 16.82
CA ASN A 229 -8.72 0.84 18.09
C ASN A 229 -9.82 -0.06 18.68
N PRO A 230 -10.06 -0.02 20.01
CA PRO A 230 -11.05 -0.90 20.65
C PRO A 230 -12.50 -0.70 20.17
N ALA A 231 -12.80 0.40 19.48
CA ALA A 231 -14.12 0.66 18.89
C ALA A 231 -14.29 0.08 17.47
N GLY A 232 -13.32 -0.72 17.00
CA GLY A 232 -13.35 -1.37 15.67
C GLY A 232 -12.90 -0.47 14.51
N GLY A 233 -12.45 0.75 14.78
CA GLY A 233 -11.85 1.64 13.79
C GLY A 233 -10.32 1.54 13.74
N LEU A 234 -9.70 2.47 13.01
CA LEU A 234 -8.24 2.65 13.00
C LEU A 234 -7.84 3.97 13.66
N THR A 235 -6.69 3.96 14.33
CA THR A 235 -5.99 5.16 14.82
C THR A 235 -4.74 5.39 13.97
N MET A 236 -4.39 6.65 13.72
CA MET A 236 -3.20 7.03 12.95
C MET A 236 -2.30 7.99 13.74
N HIS A 237 -1.00 7.72 13.74
CA HIS A 237 0.03 8.61 14.27
C HIS A 237 1.08 8.91 13.21
N LYS A 238 1.44 10.19 13.02
CA LYS A 238 2.39 10.63 12.01
C LYS A 238 3.63 11.27 12.62
N LYS A 239 4.81 10.93 12.08
CA LYS A 239 6.10 11.48 12.50
C LYS A 239 6.95 11.88 11.28
N SER A 240 7.78 12.92 11.43
CA SER A 240 8.79 13.27 10.44
C SER A 240 10.08 12.53 10.75
N ILE A 241 10.66 11.82 9.79
CA ILE A 241 12.01 11.26 9.93
C ILE A 241 13.01 12.35 9.54
N PHE A 242 12.80 12.96 8.36
CA PHE A 242 13.54 14.12 7.85
C PHE A 242 12.58 15.13 7.18
N PRO A 243 12.65 16.44 7.49
CA PRO A 243 13.57 17.05 8.46
C PRO A 243 13.36 16.55 9.89
N GLU A 244 14.45 16.54 10.66
CA GLU A 244 14.38 16.23 12.08
C GLU A 244 13.62 17.36 12.82
N PRO A 245 12.94 17.06 13.94
CA PRO A 245 12.29 18.09 14.75
C PRO A 245 13.28 19.18 15.20
N ILE A 246 12.77 20.40 15.38
CA ILE A 246 13.53 21.54 15.91
C ILE A 246 12.77 22.07 17.14
N PRO A 247 13.37 22.08 18.35
CA PRO A 247 14.71 21.58 18.66
C PRO A 247 14.84 20.06 18.44
N ALA A 248 16.08 19.59 18.29
CA ALA A 248 16.36 18.16 18.19
C ALA A 248 15.87 17.44 19.45
N LEU A 249 15.22 16.30 19.27
CA LEU A 249 14.68 15.51 20.37
C LEU A 249 15.74 14.58 20.96
N ASP A 250 15.75 14.44 22.28
CA ASP A 250 16.65 13.54 22.99
C ASP A 250 16.40 12.06 22.63
N ARG A 251 17.43 11.22 22.74
CA ARG A 251 17.30 9.77 22.49
C ARG A 251 16.24 9.16 23.39
N GLY A 252 15.49 8.19 22.87
CA GLY A 252 14.36 7.56 23.58
C GLY A 252 13.10 8.41 23.70
N THR A 253 13.10 9.70 23.33
CA THR A 253 11.87 10.53 23.38
C THR A 253 11.03 10.41 22.11
N ASP A 254 11.66 10.26 20.94
CA ASP A 254 10.96 10.10 19.66
C ASP A 254 10.89 8.63 19.23
N VAL A 255 10.01 7.89 19.92
CA VAL A 255 9.83 6.46 19.74
C VAL A 255 8.54 6.13 18.98
N LEU A 256 8.56 5.05 18.20
CA LEU A 256 7.38 4.25 17.91
C LEU A 256 7.28 3.18 19.00
N GLN A 257 6.08 2.90 19.48
CA GLN A 257 5.84 1.96 20.57
C GLN A 257 4.69 1.02 20.22
N PHE A 258 4.83 -0.22 20.65
CA PHE A 258 3.76 -1.21 20.75
C PHE A 258 4.00 -2.07 21.98
N THR A 259 2.99 -2.81 22.39
CA THR A 259 3.03 -3.68 23.57
C THR A 259 3.47 -5.10 23.19
N LYS A 260 3.83 -5.92 24.20
CA LYS A 260 3.98 -7.37 23.99
C LYS A 260 2.71 -8.00 23.41
N LEU A 261 1.52 -7.57 23.83
CA LEU A 261 0.26 -8.07 23.31
C LEU A 261 0.08 -7.76 21.81
N ASP A 262 0.53 -6.59 21.33
CA ASP A 262 0.47 -6.26 19.90
C ASP A 262 1.37 -7.18 19.04
N LEU A 263 2.55 -7.55 19.57
CA LEU A 263 3.56 -8.36 18.88
C LEU A 263 3.30 -9.89 18.96
N PHE A 264 2.83 -10.38 20.11
CA PHE A 264 2.66 -11.80 20.38
C PHE A 264 1.21 -12.27 20.35
N GLY A 265 0.23 -11.38 20.56
CA GLY A 265 -1.20 -11.71 20.53
C GLY A 265 -1.54 -12.90 21.43
N GLN A 266 -2.15 -13.94 20.85
CA GLN A 266 -2.53 -15.17 21.56
C GLN A 266 -1.33 -16.09 21.88
N GLN A 267 -0.17 -15.89 21.25
CA GLN A 267 1.05 -16.68 21.48
C GLN A 267 1.89 -16.14 22.65
N MET A 268 1.38 -15.18 23.43
CA MET A 268 2.09 -14.63 24.58
C MET A 268 2.52 -15.72 25.57
N ILE A 269 3.80 -15.70 25.96
CA ILE A 269 4.34 -16.61 26.98
C ILE A 269 3.68 -16.31 28.34
N ALA A 270 3.23 -17.37 29.02
CA ALA A 270 2.52 -17.25 30.29
C ALA A 270 3.37 -16.53 31.36
N GLY A 271 2.73 -15.62 32.10
CA GLY A 271 3.37 -14.82 33.15
C GLY A 271 4.07 -13.55 32.68
N GLN A 272 4.13 -13.28 31.37
CA GLN A 272 4.61 -11.99 30.84
C GLN A 272 3.54 -10.90 30.96
N ASP A 273 3.96 -9.65 31.16
CA ASP A 273 3.05 -8.49 31.16
C ASP A 273 2.62 -8.15 29.72
N PRO A 274 1.33 -8.26 29.35
CA PRO A 274 0.86 -7.91 28.02
C PRO A 274 1.08 -6.43 27.66
N ASN A 275 1.15 -5.54 28.64
CA ASN A 275 1.28 -4.11 28.45
C ASN A 275 2.73 -3.63 28.38
N ALA A 276 3.71 -4.52 28.59
CA ALA A 276 5.12 -4.17 28.53
C ALA A 276 5.46 -3.59 27.14
N VAL A 277 6.04 -2.39 27.13
CA VAL A 277 6.25 -1.60 25.89
C VAL A 277 7.57 -1.97 25.24
N LEU A 278 7.52 -2.22 23.93
CA LEU A 278 8.65 -2.49 23.06
C LEU A 278 8.92 -1.23 22.18
N PRO A 279 9.99 -0.45 22.46
CA PRO A 279 10.24 0.79 21.76
C PRO A 279 11.13 0.61 20.50
N LEU A 280 10.69 1.20 19.39
CA LEU A 280 11.49 1.45 18.19
C LEU A 280 11.90 2.94 18.14
N ASP A 281 13.11 3.27 18.58
CA ASP A 281 13.61 4.65 18.63
C ASP A 281 13.99 5.17 17.22
N LEU A 282 13.39 6.30 16.83
CA LEU A 282 13.62 6.94 15.52
C LEU A 282 14.99 7.57 15.38
N PHE A 283 15.72 7.82 16.48
CA PHE A 283 17.13 8.20 16.44
C PHE A 283 17.96 7.16 15.65
N HIS A 284 17.71 5.87 15.86
CA HIS A 284 18.40 4.80 15.13
C HIS A 284 17.98 4.74 13.66
N LEU A 285 16.68 4.90 13.37
CA LEU A 285 16.19 4.97 11.98
C LEU A 285 16.83 6.15 11.23
N ARG A 286 16.87 7.35 11.83
CA ARG A 286 17.49 8.56 11.25
C ARG A 286 18.97 8.34 10.96
N ASN A 287 19.73 7.72 11.88
CA ASN A 287 21.14 7.47 11.67
C ASN A 287 21.39 6.48 10.51
N PHE A 288 20.72 5.33 10.52
CA PHE A 288 20.86 4.36 9.43
C PHE A 288 20.35 4.93 8.10
N ALA A 289 19.28 5.72 8.10
CA ALA A 289 18.79 6.42 6.91
C ALA A 289 19.80 7.45 6.38
N ARG A 290 20.50 8.17 7.27
CA ARG A 290 21.56 9.12 6.89
C ARG A 290 22.74 8.40 6.21
N GLU A 291 23.14 7.24 6.73
CA GLU A 291 24.16 6.38 6.11
C GLU A 291 23.76 5.96 4.69
N ARG A 292 22.53 5.43 4.51
CA ARG A 292 22.02 5.02 3.19
C ARG A 292 21.81 6.19 2.24
N MET A 293 21.33 7.34 2.73
CA MET A 293 21.21 8.57 1.95
C MET A 293 22.56 9.01 1.38
N LEU A 294 23.61 9.05 2.22
CA LEU A 294 24.96 9.41 1.76
C LEU A 294 25.49 8.45 0.70
N ALA A 295 25.30 7.13 0.87
CA ALA A 295 25.64 6.13 -0.14
C ALA A 295 24.88 6.31 -1.47
N MET A 296 23.66 6.83 -1.42
CA MET A 296 22.83 7.19 -2.59
C MET A 296 23.13 8.59 -3.16
N GLY A 297 24.14 9.31 -2.65
CA GLY A 297 24.45 10.68 -3.07
C GLY A 297 23.40 11.72 -2.64
N LEU A 298 22.70 11.47 -1.53
CA LEU A 298 21.66 12.31 -0.95
C LEU A 298 22.12 12.93 0.39
N THR A 299 21.50 14.05 0.75
CA THR A 299 21.62 14.68 2.08
C THR A 299 20.25 14.78 2.76
N PRO A 300 20.10 14.71 4.10
CA PRO A 300 18.78 14.87 4.73
C PRO A 300 18.06 16.19 4.43
N ALA A 301 16.72 16.11 4.38
CA ALA A 301 15.80 17.23 4.18
C ALA A 301 15.64 18.16 5.41
#